data_AF-A0A412AVP4-F1
#
_entry.id   AF-A0A412AVP4-F1
#
_cell.length_a   1.000
_cell.length_b   1.000
_cell.length_c   1.000
_cell.angle_alpha   90.00
_cell.angle_beta   90.00
_cell.angle_gamma   90.00
#
_symmetry.space_group_name_H-M   'P 1'
#
loop_
_entity.id
_entity.type
_entity.pdbx_description
1 polymer ?
#
loop_
_entity_poly.entity_id
_entity_poly.type
_entity_poly.pdbx_seq_one_letter_code
_entity_poly.pdbx_strand_id
1 'polypeptide(L)' 'MAQKHQHTQQLLPQIKKMLEEGMTQKGVENTLGLTGYRPVHELLKRERRKAAKGVPKFRGRKP' A
#
# COMPACT_ATOMS: atom_id res chain seq x y z
N MET A 1 -6.45 7.93 14.28
CA MET A 1 -6.46 7.69 12.82
C MET A 1 -5.24 6.90 12.31
N ALA A 2 -4.86 5.79 12.95
CA ALA A 2 -3.72 4.95 12.54
C ALA A 2 -4.06 3.46 12.30
N GLN A 3 -5.17 2.98 12.89
CA GLN A 3 -5.53 1.56 12.87
C GLN A 3 -5.96 1.05 11.49
N LYS A 4 -6.75 1.82 10.73
CA LYS A 4 -7.20 1.42 9.38
C LYS A 4 -6.03 1.15 8.43
N HIS A 5 -4.95 1.92 8.55
CA HIS A 5 -3.76 1.76 7.72
C HIS A 5 -2.87 0.60 8.17
N GLN A 6 -2.74 0.38 9.49
CA GLN A 6 -2.02 -0.78 10.00
C GLN A 6 -2.71 -2.09 9.58
N HIS A 7 -4.04 -2.12 9.62
CA HIS A 7 -4.82 -3.26 9.18
C HIS A 7 -4.63 -3.55 7.67
N THR A 8 -4.70 -2.53 6.80
CA THR A 8 -4.46 -2.74 5.36
C THR A 8 -3.01 -3.09 5.03
N GLN A 9 -2.04 -2.65 5.81
CA GLN A 9 -0.64 -3.07 5.65
C GLN A 9 -0.43 -4.55 5.99
N GLN A 10 -1.11 -5.08 7.01
CA GLN A 10 -1.04 -6.51 7.33
C GLN A 10 -1.56 -7.39 6.19
N LEU A 11 -2.52 -6.87 5.41
CA LEU A 11 -3.10 -7.56 4.25
C LEU A 11 -2.26 -7.42 2.96
N LEU A 12 -1.17 -6.64 2.96
CA LEU A 12 -0.31 -6.44 1.79
C LEU A 12 0.15 -7.73 1.10
N PRO A 13 0.70 -8.75 1.80
CA PRO A 13 1.12 -9.98 1.14
C PRO A 13 -0.05 -10.73 0.48
N GLN A 14 -1.23 -10.70 1.11
CA GLN A 14 -2.44 -11.32 0.56
C GLN A 14 -2.93 -10.57 -0.69
N ILE A 15 -2.95 -9.23 -0.65
CA ILE A 15 -3.30 -8.39 -1.80
C ILE A 15 -2.36 -8.66 -2.98
N LYS A 16 -1.05 -8.80 -2.75
CA LYS A 16 -0.08 -9.10 -3.81
C LYS A 16 -0.36 -10.45 -4.47
N LYS A 17 -0.62 -11.51 -3.69
CA LYS A 17 -1.01 -12.83 -4.22
C LYS A 17 -2.26 -12.75 -5.09
N MET A 18 -3.28 -12.04 -4.62
CA MET A 18 -4.53 -11.90 -5.38
C MET A 18 -4.33 -11.12 -6.69
N LEU A 19 -3.43 -10.13 -6.70
CA LEU A 19 -3.06 -9.41 -7.92
C LEU A 19 -2.24 -10.27 -8.88
N GLU A 20 -1.36 -11.13 -8.36
CA GLU A 20 -0.60 -12.12 -9.16
C GLU A 20 -1.51 -13.18 -9.78
N GLU A 21 -2.57 -13.57 -9.07
CA GLU A 21 -3.66 -14.44 -9.56
C GLU A 21 -4.55 -13.75 -10.62
N GLY A 22 -4.29 -12.48 -10.95
CA GLY A 22 -4.99 -11.74 -12.00
C GLY A 22 -6.24 -10.99 -11.53
N MET A 23 -6.50 -10.92 -10.21
CA MET A 23 -7.61 -10.11 -9.71
C MET A 23 -7.35 -8.62 -9.89
N THR A 24 -8.42 -7.86 -10.15
CA THR A 24 -8.33 -6.41 -10.21
C THR A 24 -8.28 -5.81 -8.81
N GLN A 25 -7.67 -4.62 -8.67
CA GLN A 25 -7.61 -3.92 -7.39
C GLN A 25 -9.00 -3.72 -6.76
N LYS A 26 -10.01 -3.43 -7.57
CA LYS A 26 -11.40 -3.27 -7.11
C LYS A 26 -12.02 -4.60 -6.66
N GLY A 27 -11.68 -5.71 -7.32
CA GLY A 27 -12.08 -7.05 -6.89
C GLY A 27 -11.51 -7.40 -5.52
N VAL A 28 -10.22 -7.12 -5.32
CA VAL A 28 -9.53 -7.33 -4.04
C VAL A 28 -10.11 -6.46 -2.91
N GLU A 29 -10.48 -5.21 -3.22
CA GLU A 29 -11.16 -4.32 -2.26
C GLU A 29 -12.50 -4.90 -1.80
N ASN A 30 -13.30 -5.41 -2.74
CA ASN A 30 -14.60 -6.02 -2.45
C ASN A 30 -14.47 -7.32 -1.64
N THR A 31 -13.51 -8.19 -1.99
CA THR A 31 -13.30 -9.47 -1.28
C THR A 31 -12.80 -9.28 0.14
N LEU A 32 -11.97 -8.26 0.37
CA LEU A 32 -11.41 -7.93 1.69
C LEU A 32 -12.32 -7.00 2.49
N GLY A 33 -13.47 -6.57 1.94
CA GLY A 33 -14.39 -5.65 2.61
C GLY A 33 -13.76 -4.29 2.92
N LEU A 34 -12.78 -3.85 2.12
CA LEU A 34 -12.05 -2.61 2.38
C LEU A 34 -12.92 -1.42 2.00
N THR A 35 -13.41 -0.72 3.02
CA THR A 35 -14.25 0.47 2.85
C THR A 35 -13.40 1.74 2.71
N GLY A 36 -13.65 2.54 1.67
CA GLY A 36 -13.02 3.83 1.44
C GLY A 36 -12.71 4.13 -0.03
N TYR A 37 -12.08 5.28 -0.29
CA TYR A 37 -11.68 5.66 -1.63
C TYR A 37 -10.37 4.96 -2.02
N ARG A 38 -10.49 3.92 -2.87
CA ARG A 38 -9.37 3.17 -3.49
C ARG A 38 -8.26 2.77 -2.49
N PRO A 39 -8.59 2.07 -1.39
CA PRO A 39 -7.63 1.74 -0.33
C PRO A 39 -6.45 0.89 -0.82
N VAL A 40 -6.66 -0.03 -1.77
CA VAL A 40 -5.57 -0.87 -2.33
C VAL A 40 -4.66 -0.03 -3.22
N HIS A 41 -5.22 0.87 -4.03
CA HIS A 41 -4.45 1.77 -4.88
C HIS A 41 -3.50 2.65 -4.05
N GLU A 42 -4.01 3.29 -3.01
CA GLU A 42 -3.20 4.16 -2.14
C GLU A 42 -2.13 3.38 -1.38
N LEU A 43 -2.42 2.14 -0.96
CA LEU A 43 -1.45 1.25 -0.33
C LEU A 43 -0.29 0.92 -1.29
N LEU A 44 -0.58 0.48 -2.51
CA LEU A 44 0.44 0.16 -3.51
C LEU A 44 1.25 1.40 -3.93
N LYS A 45 0.60 2.55 -4.06
CA LYS A 45 1.26 3.84 -4.33
C LYS A 45 2.23 4.23 -3.23
N ARG A 46 1.95 3.88 -1.97
CA ARG A 46 2.88 4.10 -0.84
C ARG A 46 4.06 3.15 -0.89
N GLU A 47 3.83 1.87 -1.17
CA GLU A 47 4.91 0.89 -1.32
C GLU A 47 5.88 1.30 -2.43
N ARG A 48 5.37 1.73 -3.60
CA ARG A 48 6.21 2.30 -4.67
C ARG A 48 6.97 3.53 -4.22
N ARG A 49 6.35 4.43 -3.45
CA ARG A 49 7.01 5.62 -2.88
C ARG A 49 8.09 5.26 -1.86
N LYS A 50 7.90 4.23 -1.04
CA LYS A 50 8.92 3.75 -0.09
C LYS A 50 10.10 3.13 -0.85
N ALA A 51 9.83 2.27 -1.83
CA ALA A 51 10.85 1.68 -2.69
C ALA A 51 11.65 2.76 -3.43
N ALA A 52 10.97 3.77 -4.00
CA ALA A 52 11.61 4.91 -4.66
C ALA A 52 12.38 5.83 -3.69
N LYS A 53 11.97 5.89 -2.42
CA LYS A 53 12.68 6.62 -1.35
C LYS A 53 13.76 5.77 -0.66
N GLY A 54 14.10 4.60 -1.18
CA GLY A 54 15.09 3.66 -0.62
C GLY A 54 16.46 4.29 -0.33
N VAL A 55 16.76 5.45 -0.90
CA VAL A 55 17.88 6.31 -0.47
C VAL A 55 17.32 7.46 0.36
N PRO A 56 17.64 7.57 1.66
CA PRO A 56 17.40 8.79 2.41
C PRO A 56 18.07 9.94 1.66
N LYS A 57 17.29 10.82 1.03
CA LYS A 57 17.81 12.11 0.59
C LYS A 57 18.24 12.81 1.86
N PHE A 58 19.54 12.78 2.18
CA PHE A 58 20.16 13.65 3.17
C PHE A 58 19.80 15.06 2.75
N ARG A 59 18.67 15.57 3.28
CA ARG A 59 18.31 16.97 3.19
C ARG A 59 19.39 17.65 3.98
N GLY A 60 20.30 18.32 3.27
CA GLY A 60 21.55 18.85 3.79
C GLY A 60 21.35 19.40 5.20
N ARG A 61 21.83 18.66 6.19
CA ARG A 61 22.27 19.29 7.42
C ARG A 61 23.43 20.16 6.99
N LYS A 62 23.33 21.47 7.21
CA LYS A 62 24.51 22.34 7.13
C LYS A 62 25.57 21.73 8.06
N PRO A 63 26.84 21.68 7.63
CA PRO A 63 27.94 21.30 8.52
C PRO A 63 27.97 22.21 9.75
#